data_AF-A0A395IIL6-F1
#
_entry.id   AF-A0A395IIL6-F1
#
_cell.length_a   1.000
_cell.length_b   1.000
_cell.length_c   1.000
_cell.angle_alpha   90.00
_cell.angle_beta   90.00
_cell.angle_gamma   90.00
#
_symmetry.space_group_name_H-M   'P 1'
#
loop_
_entity.id
_entity.type
_entity.pdbx_description
1 polymer ?
#
loop_
_entity_poly.entity_id
_entity_poly.type
_entity_poly.pdbx_seq_one_letter_code
_entity_poly.pdbx_strand_id
1 'polypeptide(L)'
;MSAAIAGSVFELLRRQSEEEDPDALFTSYLLQIKKVEAVHETSISIFAGMTIGLILRVSAGNSIQSLVSFDDQIFFNLLLPPIILASGYELHQANFFRNIGTILTFAFAGNFHLSNCIRIGTLVIYKNSA
;
A
#
# COMPACT_ATOMS: atom_id res chain seq x y z
N MET A 1 10.80 -56.55 8.99
CA MET A 1 9.86 -56.05 10.03
C MET A 1 9.84 -54.52 10.16
N SER A 2 10.92 -53.78 9.86
CA SER A 2 10.95 -52.31 10.00
C SER A 2 10.22 -51.52 8.89
N ALA A 3 10.20 -52.02 7.65
CA ALA A 3 9.55 -51.31 6.52
C ALA A 3 8.00 -51.33 6.56
N ALA A 4 7.38 -52.34 7.18
CA ALA A 4 5.93 -52.43 7.31
C ALA A 4 5.35 -51.38 8.30
N ILE A 5 6.16 -50.99 9.29
CA ILE A 5 5.76 -50.04 10.34
C ILE A 5 5.78 -48.61 9.79
N ALA A 6 6.78 -48.27 8.96
CA ALA A 6 6.86 -46.96 8.31
C ALA A 6 5.73 -46.74 7.29
N GLY A 7 5.38 -47.77 6.51
CA GLY A 7 4.23 -47.72 5.59
C GLY A 7 2.91 -47.51 6.32
N SER A 8 2.69 -48.21 7.44
CA SER A 8 1.45 -48.09 8.22
C SER A 8 1.30 -46.71 8.89
N VAL A 9 2.40 -46.12 9.38
CA VAL A 9 2.40 -44.77 9.96
C VAL A 9 2.20 -43.70 8.88
N PHE A 10 2.78 -43.88 7.69
CA PHE A 10 2.56 -42.98 6.55
C PHE A 10 1.13 -43.09 6.00
N GLU A 11 0.54 -44.29 5.99
CA GLU A 11 -0.88 -44.50 5.63
C GLU A 11 -1.84 -43.90 6.66
N LEU A 12 -1.45 -43.85 7.95
CA LEU A 12 -2.22 -43.18 9.00
C LEU A 12 -2.07 -41.65 8.96
N LEU A 13 -0.92 -41.11 8.54
CA LEU A 13 -0.79 -39.67 8.22
C LEU A 13 -1.53 -39.30 6.93
N ARG A 14 -1.60 -40.21 5.95
CA ARG A 14 -2.42 -40.06 4.74
C ARG A 14 -3.92 -40.09 5.05
N ARG A 15 -4.37 -40.88 6.03
CA ARG A 15 -5.77 -40.86 6.52
C ARG A 15 -6.14 -39.67 7.40
N GLN A 16 -5.17 -38.93 7.96
CA GLN A 16 -5.45 -37.68 8.71
C GLN A 16 -5.55 -36.45 7.80
N SER A 17 -5.16 -36.56 6.52
CA SER A 17 -5.42 -35.55 5.49
C SER A 17 -6.75 -35.77 4.76
N GLU A 18 -7.51 -36.81 5.13
CA GLU A 18 -8.74 -37.26 4.46
C GLU A 18 -9.92 -37.24 5.45
N GLU A 19 -9.96 -36.26 6.35
CA GLU A 19 -11.20 -35.82 6.99
C GLU A 19 -11.50 -34.42 6.43
N GLU A 20 -11.98 -34.40 5.18
CA GLU A 20 -12.55 -33.20 4.58
C GLU A 20 -13.92 -32.94 5.22
N ASP A 21 -13.92 -32.19 6.32
CA ASP A 21 -15.12 -31.59 6.87
C ASP A 21 -15.79 -30.73 5.77
N PRO A 22 -17.05 -31.03 5.36
CA PRO A 22 -17.75 -30.22 4.37
C PRO A 22 -17.88 -28.77 4.86
N ASP A 23 -17.97 -28.55 6.16
CA ASP A 23 -18.01 -27.23 6.79
C ASP A 23 -16.69 -26.46 6.70
N ALA A 24 -15.52 -27.10 6.57
CA ALA A 24 -14.25 -26.38 6.34
C ALA A 24 -14.18 -25.81 4.92
N LEU A 25 -14.66 -26.57 3.92
CA LEU A 25 -14.82 -26.09 2.55
C LEU A 25 -15.86 -24.97 2.47
N PHE A 26 -17.03 -25.12 3.12
CA PHE A 26 -18.03 -24.06 3.21
C PHE A 26 -17.54 -22.84 4.00
N THR A 27 -16.73 -23.04 5.04
CA THR A 27 -16.17 -21.95 5.84
C THR A 27 -15.17 -21.14 5.03
N SER A 28 -14.28 -21.77 4.26
CA SER A 28 -13.37 -21.07 3.34
C SER A 28 -14.11 -20.38 2.18
N TYR A 29 -15.15 -21.02 1.63
CA TYR A 29 -15.99 -20.47 0.55
C TYR A 29 -16.82 -19.27 1.03
N LEU A 30 -17.44 -19.34 2.21
CA LEU A 30 -18.14 -18.21 2.83
C LEU A 30 -17.19 -17.10 3.32
N LEU A 31 -15.96 -17.43 3.74
CA LEU A 31 -14.90 -16.46 4.04
C LEU A 31 -14.44 -15.68 2.80
N GLN A 32 -14.46 -16.30 1.61
CA GLN A 32 -14.12 -15.62 0.35
C GLN A 32 -15.26 -14.79 -0.23
N ILE A 33 -16.52 -15.19 -0.06
CA ILE A 33 -17.67 -14.49 -0.66
C ILE A 33 -18.02 -13.21 0.11
N LYS A 34 -17.75 -13.15 1.42
CA LYS A 34 -18.00 -11.95 2.24
C LYS A 34 -16.87 -10.90 2.15
N LYS A 35 -16.00 -10.99 1.13
CA LYS A 35 -15.16 -9.88 0.65
C LYS A 35 -16.04 -8.78 0.04
N VAL A 36 -16.80 -8.09 0.89
CA VAL A 36 -17.18 -6.70 0.63
C VAL A 36 -15.96 -5.84 0.94
N GLU A 37 -14.89 -6.08 0.19
CA GLU A 37 -13.62 -5.33 0.21
C GLU A 37 -13.54 -4.46 -1.06
N ALA A 38 -14.69 -4.20 -1.70
CA ALA A 38 -14.81 -3.39 -2.90
C ALA A 38 -15.04 -1.90 -2.61
N VAL A 39 -15.27 -1.53 -1.35
CA VAL A 39 -15.40 -0.13 -0.97
C VAL A 39 -14.08 0.31 -0.36
N HIS A 40 -13.13 0.61 -1.23
CA HIS A 40 -11.87 1.35 -0.99
C HIS A 40 -11.42 1.46 0.49
N GLU A 41 -10.61 0.51 0.95
CA GLU A 41 -9.89 0.63 2.23
C GLU A 41 -9.03 1.92 2.26
N THR A 42 -8.43 2.25 1.12
CA THR A 42 -7.64 3.47 0.93
C THR A 42 -8.49 4.74 0.86
N SER A 43 -9.65 4.73 0.19
CA SER A 43 -10.50 5.94 0.16
C SER A 43 -11.17 6.18 1.50
N ILE A 44 -11.60 5.13 2.21
CA ILE A 44 -12.20 5.29 3.55
C ILE A 44 -11.19 5.93 4.51
N SER A 45 -9.92 5.50 4.47
CA SER A 45 -8.87 6.11 5.32
C SER A 45 -8.59 7.56 4.93
N ILE A 46 -8.55 7.89 3.63
CA ILE A 46 -8.40 9.27 3.14
C ILE A 46 -9.60 10.13 3.58
N PHE A 47 -10.83 9.65 3.42
CA PHE A 47 -12.04 10.37 3.82
C PHE A 47 -12.11 10.58 5.33
N ALA A 48 -11.77 9.57 6.12
CA ALA A 48 -11.70 9.68 7.57
C ALA A 48 -10.65 10.71 8.00
N GLY A 49 -9.44 10.64 7.41
CA GLY A 49 -8.37 11.61 7.66
C GLY A 49 -8.76 13.04 7.30
N MET A 50 -9.40 13.23 6.15
CA MET A 50 -9.92 14.54 5.71
C MET A 50 -10.98 15.08 6.67
N THR A 51 -11.90 14.23 7.12
CA THR A 51 -12.97 14.60 8.04
C THR A 51 -12.42 15.00 9.41
N ILE A 52 -11.50 14.19 9.97
CA ILE A 52 -10.85 14.46 11.26
C ILE A 52 -9.98 15.73 11.16
N GLY A 53 -9.21 15.90 10.09
CA GLY A 53 -8.41 17.09 9.84
C GLY A 53 -9.26 18.37 9.76
N LEU A 54 -10.42 18.31 9.11
CA LEU A 54 -11.35 19.44 9.03
C LEU A 54 -11.97 19.76 10.40
N ILE A 55 -12.39 18.75 11.17
CA ILE A 55 -12.95 18.93 12.51
C ILE A 55 -11.90 19.56 13.44
N LEU A 56 -10.66 19.08 13.41
CA LEU A 56 -9.56 19.64 14.20
C LEU A 56 -9.27 21.09 13.80
N ARG A 57 -9.35 21.43 12.51
CA ARG A 57 -9.15 22.79 12.03
C ARG A 57 -10.25 23.75 12.50
N VAL A 58 -11.49 23.28 12.66
CA VAL A 58 -12.62 24.10 13.10
C VAL A 58 -12.70 24.20 14.63
N SER A 59 -12.45 23.11 15.36
CA SER A 59 -12.65 23.07 16.82
C SER A 59 -11.38 23.29 17.66
N ALA A 60 -10.19 23.03 17.12
CA ALA A 60 -8.96 23.07 17.91
C ALA A 60 -8.21 24.39 17.68
N GLY A 61 -8.02 25.17 18.76
CA GLY A 61 -7.17 26.36 18.75
C GLY A 61 -5.69 26.05 18.49
N ASN A 62 -4.88 27.08 18.27
CA ASN A 62 -3.49 27.03 17.77
C ASN A 62 -2.60 25.95 18.41
N SER A 63 -2.81 25.60 19.68
CA SER A 63 -1.97 24.63 20.43
C SER A 63 -2.14 23.17 20.01
N ILE A 64 -3.33 22.73 19.57
CA ILE A 64 -3.53 21.34 19.10
C ILE A 64 -3.11 21.22 17.63
N GLN A 65 -3.22 22.32 16.88
CA GLN A 65 -2.83 22.37 15.48
C GLN A 65 -1.32 22.16 15.32
N SER A 66 -0.48 22.64 16.23
CA SER A 66 0.97 22.40 16.19
C SER A 66 1.39 20.98 16.57
N LEU A 67 0.56 20.23 17.30
CA LEU A 67 0.81 18.83 17.64
C LEU A 67 0.38 17.89 16.50
N VAL A 68 -0.72 18.24 15.83
CA VAL A 68 -1.22 17.50 14.65
C VAL A 68 -0.42 17.84 13.40
N SER A 69 0.06 19.07 13.28
CA SER A 69 1.03 19.48 12.26
C SER A 69 2.41 18.97 12.67
N PHE A 70 2.64 17.68 12.44
CA PHE A 70 3.97 17.09 12.56
C PHE A 70 4.98 17.88 11.74
N ASP A 71 6.20 18.00 12.27
CA ASP A 71 7.28 18.63 11.54
C ASP A 71 7.56 17.83 10.25
N ASP A 72 7.42 18.52 9.12
CA ASP A 72 7.61 17.93 7.80
C ASP A 72 9.00 17.26 7.70
N GLN A 73 10.04 17.84 8.29
CA GLN A 73 11.40 17.28 8.22
C GLN A 73 11.49 15.93 8.92
N ILE A 74 10.81 15.74 10.06
CA ILE A 74 10.76 14.43 10.74
C ILE A 74 10.00 13.42 9.88
N PHE A 75 8.85 13.80 9.31
CA PHE A 75 8.08 12.92 8.41
C PHE A 75 8.93 12.48 7.20
N PHE A 76 9.57 13.44 6.53
CA PHE A 76 10.40 13.19 5.35
C PHE A 76 11.64 12.34 5.67
N ASN A 77 12.29 12.56 6.81
CA ASN A 77 13.53 11.85 7.16
C ASN A 77 13.29 10.47 7.78
N LEU A 78 12.19 10.26 8.51
CA LEU A 78 11.93 8.98 9.20
C LEU A 78 10.86 8.12 8.54
N LEU A 79 9.75 8.69 8.06
CA LEU A 79 8.60 7.91 7.58
C LEU A 79 8.69 7.63 6.08
N LEU A 80 9.20 8.60 5.32
CA LEU A 80 9.28 8.45 3.87
C LEU A 80 10.23 7.32 3.42
N PRO A 81 11.44 7.14 4.00
CA PRO A 81 12.34 6.06 3.56
C PRO A 81 11.76 4.65 3.77
N PRO A 82 11.17 4.31 4.93
CA PRO A 82 10.49 3.03 5.11
C PRO A 82 9.30 2.80 4.17
N ILE A 83 8.49 3.84 3.89
CA ILE A 83 7.34 3.74 2.98
C ILE A 83 7.79 3.44 1.55
N ILE A 84 8.80 4.15 1.05
CA ILE A 84 9.39 3.87 -0.28
C ILE A 84 9.95 2.46 -0.32
N LEU A 85 10.68 2.05 0.73
CA LEU A 85 11.32 0.73 0.77
C LEU A 85 10.29 -0.41 0.79
N ALA A 86 9.23 -0.30 1.59
CA ALA A 86 8.15 -1.28 1.64
C ALA A 86 7.47 -1.41 0.26
N SER A 87 7.16 -0.28 -0.38
CA SER A 87 6.56 -0.25 -1.72
C SER A 87 7.50 -0.80 -2.81
N GLY A 88 8.82 -0.57 -2.65
CA GLY A 88 9.84 -1.11 -3.55
C GLY A 88 10.08 -2.61 -3.36
N TYR A 89 9.89 -3.15 -2.14
CA TYR A 89 10.09 -4.56 -1.83
C TYR A 89 8.96 -5.45 -2.39
N GLU A 90 7.71 -4.96 -2.38
CA GLU A 90 6.56 -5.67 -2.95
C GLU A 90 6.60 -5.77 -4.48
N LEU A 91 7.48 -4.99 -5.13
CA LEU A 91 7.57 -4.94 -6.58
C LEU A 91 8.19 -6.23 -7.14
N HIS A 92 7.45 -6.90 -8.04
CA HIS A 92 7.90 -8.12 -8.70
C HIS A 92 9.17 -7.89 -9.52
N GLN A 93 10.31 -8.28 -8.95
CA GLN A 93 11.64 -8.04 -9.50
C GLN A 93 11.78 -8.52 -10.95
N ALA A 94 11.25 -9.69 -11.32
CA ALA A 94 11.35 -10.22 -12.69
C ALA A 94 10.67 -9.32 -13.75
N ASN A 95 9.48 -8.80 -13.47
CA ASN A 95 8.77 -7.93 -14.40
C ASN A 95 9.35 -6.50 -14.40
N PHE A 96 9.86 -6.06 -13.24
CA PHE A 96 10.55 -4.80 -13.08
C PHE A 96 11.84 -4.78 -13.93
N PHE A 97 12.71 -5.79 -13.77
CA PHE A 97 13.96 -5.91 -14.52
C PHE A 97 13.76 -6.03 -16.03
N ARG A 98 12.66 -6.66 -16.48
CA ARG A 98 12.32 -6.72 -17.91
C ARG A 98 11.87 -5.39 -18.50
N ASN A 99 11.31 -4.48 -17.69
CA ASN A 99 10.73 -3.20 -18.14
C ASN A 99 11.41 -1.97 -17.54
N ILE A 100 12.64 -2.08 -17.02
CA ILE A 100 13.39 -0.97 -16.42
C ILE A 100 13.44 0.23 -17.35
N GLY A 101 13.68 0.02 -18.65
CA GLY A 101 13.76 1.10 -19.63
C GLY A 101 12.50 1.96 -19.65
N THR A 102 11.32 1.34 -19.74
CA THR A 102 10.03 2.04 -19.74
C THR A 102 9.76 2.75 -18.43
N ILE A 103 10.06 2.12 -17.30
CA ILE A 103 9.89 2.71 -15.97
C ILE A 103 10.80 3.93 -15.80
N LEU A 104 12.05 3.82 -16.24
CA LEU A 104 13.03 4.88 -16.17
C LEU A 104 12.67 6.04 -17.09
N THR A 105 12.22 5.77 -18.32
CA THR A 105 11.70 6.80 -19.23
C THR A 105 10.49 7.50 -18.63
N PHE A 106 9.54 6.77 -18.04
CA PHE A 106 8.39 7.38 -17.39
C PHE A 106 8.79 8.24 -16.18
N ALA A 107 9.74 7.76 -15.36
CA ALA A 107 10.26 8.51 -14.23
C ALA A 107 10.94 9.82 -14.68
N PHE A 108 11.86 9.77 -15.65
CA PHE A 108 12.53 10.97 -16.14
C PHE A 108 11.59 11.91 -16.89
N ALA A 109 10.76 11.39 -17.80
CA ALA A 109 9.82 12.20 -18.57
C ALA A 109 8.78 12.88 -17.66
N GLY A 110 8.25 12.16 -16.68
CA GLY A 110 7.28 12.71 -15.71
C GLY A 110 7.88 13.85 -14.88
N ASN A 111 9.08 13.66 -14.34
CA ASN A 111 9.78 14.69 -13.58
C ASN A 111 10.16 15.90 -14.46
N PHE A 112 10.61 15.66 -15.69
CA PHE A 112 10.95 16.73 -16.63
C PHE A 112 9.72 17.57 -17.00
N HIS A 113 8.58 16.93 -17.29
CA HIS A 113 7.34 17.63 -17.58
C HIS A 113 6.85 18.46 -16.39
N LEU A 114 6.89 17.89 -15.17
CA LEU A 114 6.47 18.62 -13.96
C LEU A 114 7.36 19.84 -13.70
N SER A 115 8.69 19.67 -13.76
CA SER A 115 9.65 20.76 -13.53
C SER A 115 9.50 21.89 -14.56
N ASN A 116 9.35 21.55 -15.84
CA ASN A 116 9.15 22.55 -16.89
C ASN A 116 7.81 23.29 -16.74
N CYS A 117 6.74 22.59 -16.36
CA CYS A 117 5.44 23.21 -16.10
C CYS A 117 5.55 24.26 -14.98
N ILE A 118 6.20 23.91 -13.87
CA ILE A 118 6.41 24.85 -12.75
C ILE A 118 7.23 26.06 -13.21
N ARG A 119 8.30 25.84 -13.98
CA ARG A 119 9.16 26.93 -14.47
C ARG A 119 8.43 27.88 -15.42
N ILE A 120 7.68 27.35 -16.38
CA ILE A 120 6.89 28.14 -17.31
C ILE A 120 5.76 28.88 -16.56
N GLY A 121 5.09 28.20 -15.63
CA GLY A 121 4.06 28.80 -14.77
C GLY A 121 4.58 30.00 -14.00
N THR A 122 5.71 29.86 -13.30
CA THR A 122 6.35 30.97 -12.58
C THR A 122 6.74 32.09 -13.54
N LEU A 123 7.31 31.79 -14.71
CA LEU A 123 7.68 32.80 -15.72
C LEU A 123 6.47 33.59 -16.23
N VAL A 124 5.35 32.92 -16.51
CA VAL A 124 4.10 33.54 -16.98
C VAL A 124 3.51 34.45 -15.90
N ILE A 125 3.50 34.00 -14.64
CA ILE A 125 3.02 34.82 -13.52
C ILE A 125 3.88 36.07 -13.34
N TYR A 126 5.22 35.93 -13.43
CA TYR A 126 6.12 37.08 -13.35
C TYR A 126 5.94 38.06 -14.53
N LYS A 127 5.67 37.55 -15.73
CA LYS A 127 5.42 38.40 -16.91
C LYS A 127 4.05 39.10 -16.89
N ASN A 128 3.04 38.52 -16.22
CA ASN A 128 1.70 39.10 -16.14
C ASN A 128 1.55 40.16 -15.03
N SER A 129 2.50 40.25 -14.10
CA SER A 129 2.54 41.28 -13.05
C SER A 129 3.44 42.50 -13.40
N ALA A 130 3.93 42.58 -14.65
CA ALA A 130 4.67 43.71 -15.20
C ALA A 130 3.90 44.32 -16.38
#